data_AF-A0A453FF52-F1
#
_entry.id   AF-A0A453FF52-F1
#
_cell.length_a   1.000
_cell.length_b   1.000
_cell.length_c   1.000
_cell.angle_alpha   90.00
_cell.angle_beta   90.00
_cell.angle_gamma   90.00
#
_symmetry.space_group_name_H-M   'P 1'
#
loop_
_entity.id
_entity.type
_entity.pdbx_description
1 polymer ?
#
loop_
_entity_poly.entity_id
_entity_poly.type
_entity_poly.pdbx_seq_one_letter_code
_entity_poly.pdbx_strand_id
1 'polypeptide(L)'
;LSRDVSPDKRRRYHRVFAVRRTALCWCFSSSPPPSGAPFMRGLRRSSLARIASTTRAASARQCSSSILGGARAAPYCTMAGRSGEEADAAMAGVATGGVEDAYGEDRATEDQPVTPWAVCIASGHSLLRDPRHNKGLSFTEKERDAHYLRGLLPPVVLSQELQEKRLLQNVRQLEVPLQRYMFLMDLQERNERLFYKLMIDNVEELLPVVYTPTVGEACQKYGSIFRRSQGLYISLKDKGRVLEVLRNWPEKSIQVIVVTDGERILGLGDLGCQGMGIPVGKLALYTALGGVRPSACLPITIDVGTNNEELLNDEFYIGLRQKRATGQEYTELLDEFMVAVKQNYGQKVLVQFEDFANHNAFTLLEKYKATHLVFNDDIQGTAAVVLAGLMAGLKFAGGTLADHTFLFFGAGEAGTGIAELVALEISMQVVGWFVNTSGCALESVLLILLKKYFGCCVSVQDFTGRGSQKYLAC
;
A
#
# COMPACT_ATOMS: atom_id res chain seq x y z
N LEU A 1 18.95 -5.65 74.11
CA LEU A 1 20.26 -5.53 74.80
C LEU A 1 21.12 -4.62 73.92
N SER A 2 21.02 -3.31 74.05
CA SER A 2 21.63 -2.43 75.06
C SER A 2 22.86 -1.69 74.49
N ARG A 3 22.68 -0.37 74.35
CA ARG A 3 23.64 0.73 74.59
C ARG A 3 24.84 0.97 73.66
N ASP A 4 24.85 2.23 73.19
CA ASP A 4 25.94 3.22 73.20
C ASP A 4 27.24 2.96 72.44
N VAL A 5 27.43 3.69 71.33
CA VAL A 5 28.64 4.51 71.11
C VAL A 5 28.25 5.84 70.42
N SER A 6 28.82 6.91 70.99
CA SER A 6 28.74 8.36 70.73
C SER A 6 29.21 8.82 69.32
N PRO A 7 28.85 10.06 68.88
CA PRO A 7 28.92 10.50 67.50
C PRO A 7 30.14 11.37 67.22
N ASP A 8 31.05 10.93 66.35
CA ASP A 8 31.75 11.87 65.47
C ASP A 8 32.41 11.15 64.29
N LYS A 9 31.81 11.30 63.10
CA LYS A 9 32.47 11.37 61.79
C LYS A 9 31.42 11.74 60.76
N ARG A 10 30.98 13.00 60.85
CA ARG A 10 30.44 13.71 59.69
C ARG A 10 31.49 13.68 58.59
N ARG A 11 31.21 12.97 57.48
CA ARG A 11 31.30 13.47 56.09
C ARG A 11 31.23 12.32 55.10
N ARG A 12 30.41 12.56 54.07
CA ARG A 12 30.22 11.81 52.81
C ARG A 12 29.43 10.51 52.97
N TYR A 13 28.16 10.58 52.60
CA TYR A 13 27.44 9.64 51.73
C TYR A 13 25.96 10.04 51.79
N HIS A 14 25.61 11.14 51.13
CA HIS A 14 24.22 11.38 50.79
C HIS A 14 23.90 10.62 49.51
N ARG A 15 22.99 9.66 49.68
CA ARG A 15 22.25 8.90 48.66
C ARG A 15 21.95 9.73 47.41
N VAL A 16 22.33 9.19 46.26
CA VAL A 16 21.58 9.38 45.00
C VAL A 16 21.09 7.99 44.60
N PHE A 17 19.92 7.61 45.10
CA PHE A 17 19.12 6.57 44.46
C PHE A 17 18.40 7.26 43.29
N ALA A 18 18.97 7.17 42.09
CA ALA A 18 18.27 7.53 40.88
C ALA A 18 17.21 6.46 40.61
N VAL A 19 15.94 6.81 40.81
CA VAL A 19 14.81 6.01 40.35
C VAL A 19 14.82 6.09 38.82
N ARG A 20 15.38 5.09 38.15
CA ARG A 20 15.27 4.94 36.69
C ARG A 20 13.82 4.63 36.36
N ARG A 21 13.17 5.53 35.62
CA ARG A 21 11.77 5.38 35.18
C ARG A 21 11.73 4.53 33.92
N THR A 22 11.09 3.38 34.01
CA THR A 22 10.77 2.52 32.86
C THR A 22 9.64 3.15 32.05
N ALA A 23 9.86 3.38 30.76
CA ALA A 23 8.80 3.78 29.82
C ALA A 23 8.37 2.53 29.05
N LEU A 24 7.10 2.14 29.19
CA LEU A 24 6.48 1.08 28.41
C LEU A 24 5.92 1.68 27.13
N CYS A 25 6.47 1.30 25.98
CA CYS A 25 5.87 1.58 24.68
C CYS A 25 4.99 0.39 24.27
N TRP A 26 3.69 0.62 24.14
CA TRP A 26 2.74 -0.41 23.71
C TRP A 26 2.52 -0.30 22.21
N CYS A 27 3.01 -1.28 21.45
CA CYS A 27 2.57 -1.52 20.08
C CYS A 27 1.59 -2.70 20.11
N PHE A 28 0.31 -2.44 19.85
CA PHE A 28 -0.67 -3.51 19.67
C PHE A 28 -0.51 -4.14 18.28
N SER A 29 -0.11 -5.41 18.22
CA SER A 29 -0.54 -6.29 17.12
C SER A 29 -1.82 -6.98 17.59
N SER A 30 -2.96 -6.59 17.02
CA SER A 30 -4.24 -7.23 17.29
C SER A 30 -4.28 -8.61 16.63
N SER A 31 -4.02 -9.67 17.39
CA SER A 31 -4.39 -11.04 17.02
C SER A 31 -5.66 -11.43 17.79
N PRO A 32 -6.73 -11.93 17.14
CA PRO A 32 -7.90 -12.42 17.86
C PRO A 32 -7.62 -13.82 18.47
N PRO A 33 -8.28 -14.19 19.58
CA PRO A 33 -8.14 -15.52 20.18
C PRO A 33 -8.80 -16.61 19.31
N PRO A 34 -8.34 -17.87 19.39
CA PRO A 34 -8.85 -18.97 18.57
C PRO A 34 -10.28 -19.37 18.99
N SER A 35 -11.13 -19.61 18.00
CA SER A 35 -12.53 -20.01 18.13
C SER A 35 -12.69 -21.46 18.60
N GLY A 36 -13.30 -21.66 19.76
CA GLY A 36 -13.87 -22.94 20.21
C GLY A 36 -15.37 -23.01 19.90
N ALA A 37 -15.82 -24.10 19.27
CA ALA A 37 -17.23 -24.41 18.99
C ALA A 37 -17.90 -25.15 20.18
N PRO A 38 -19.20 -25.50 20.12
CA PRO A 38 -20.34 -24.64 20.46
C PRO A 38 -21.14 -25.17 21.69
N PHE A 39 -21.84 -24.27 22.39
CA PHE A 39 -22.80 -24.65 23.44
C PHE A 39 -24.24 -24.56 22.91
N MET A 40 -24.93 -25.70 22.87
CA MET A 40 -26.35 -25.84 22.52
C MET A 40 -27.27 -25.31 23.63
N ARG A 41 -28.18 -24.38 23.28
CA ARG A 41 -29.58 -24.23 23.76
C ARG A 41 -30.30 -23.43 22.65
N GLY A 42 -31.48 -23.74 22.11
CA GLY A 42 -32.62 -24.49 22.60
C GLY A 42 -33.88 -23.60 22.47
N LEU A 43 -34.62 -23.76 21.36
CA LEU A 43 -36.01 -23.35 21.07
C LEU A 43 -36.40 -21.85 21.00
N ARG A 44 -36.93 -21.44 19.85
CA ARG A 44 -38.40 -21.34 19.59
C ARG A 44 -38.71 -21.12 18.10
N ARG A 45 -39.74 -21.84 17.64
CA ARG A 45 -40.37 -21.74 16.31
C ARG A 45 -41.28 -20.51 16.23
N SER A 46 -41.29 -19.83 15.09
CA SER A 46 -42.50 -19.20 14.54
C SER A 46 -42.36 -19.00 13.03
N SER A 47 -43.51 -19.07 12.37
CA SER A 47 -43.74 -19.45 10.98
C SER A 47 -44.11 -18.25 10.09
N LEU A 48 -44.08 -18.48 8.77
CA LEU A 48 -44.80 -17.75 7.68
C LEU A 48 -44.20 -16.39 7.27
N ALA A 49 -44.14 -15.96 6.01
CA ALA A 49 -44.87 -16.36 4.81
C ALA A 49 -44.05 -16.12 3.53
N ARG A 50 -44.29 -16.96 2.51
CA ARG A 50 -43.97 -16.72 1.11
C ARG A 50 -44.87 -15.62 0.55
N ILE A 51 -44.31 -14.73 -0.26
CA ILE A 51 -45.07 -14.02 -1.29
C ILE A 51 -44.35 -14.26 -2.62
N ALA A 52 -44.99 -15.06 -3.46
CA ALA A 52 -44.71 -15.16 -4.88
C ALA A 52 -45.67 -14.22 -5.61
N SER A 53 -45.17 -13.47 -6.59
CA SER A 53 -45.99 -12.88 -7.64
C SER A 53 -45.33 -13.11 -9.00
N THR A 54 -45.91 -14.08 -9.72
CA THR A 54 -46.06 -14.12 -11.18
C THR A 54 -46.56 -12.76 -11.68
N THR A 55 -46.13 -12.18 -12.80
CA THR A 55 -46.34 -12.53 -14.23
C THR A 55 -45.80 -11.29 -14.99
N ARG A 56 -45.19 -11.33 -16.19
CA ARG A 56 -45.77 -11.67 -17.48
C ARG A 56 -44.67 -11.55 -18.55
N ALA A 57 -44.57 -12.57 -19.40
CA ALA A 57 -43.85 -12.50 -20.67
C ALA A 57 -44.57 -11.56 -21.64
N ALA A 58 -43.79 -10.80 -22.42
CA ALA A 58 -44.28 -10.11 -23.62
C ALA A 58 -43.33 -10.43 -24.79
N SER A 59 -43.98 -10.83 -25.87
CA SER A 59 -43.46 -11.44 -27.09
C SER A 59 -42.50 -10.56 -27.89
N ALA A 60 -41.46 -11.18 -28.42
CA ALA A 60 -40.74 -10.71 -29.60
C ALA A 60 -41.66 -10.71 -30.82
N ARG A 61 -41.76 -9.58 -31.52
CA ARG A 61 -42.32 -9.50 -32.87
C ARG A 61 -41.17 -9.30 -33.86
N GLN A 62 -41.01 -10.29 -34.73
CA GLN A 62 -40.32 -10.16 -36.01
C GLN A 62 -41.10 -9.18 -36.89
N CYS A 63 -40.37 -8.25 -37.52
CA CYS A 63 -40.83 -7.57 -38.73
C CYS A 63 -39.75 -7.73 -39.80
N SER A 64 -40.08 -8.54 -40.79
CA SER A 64 -39.41 -8.65 -42.07
C SER A 64 -40.04 -7.65 -43.05
N SER A 65 -39.22 -6.84 -43.72
CA SER A 65 -39.53 -6.33 -45.07
C SER A 65 -38.25 -5.91 -45.78
N SER A 66 -37.93 -6.66 -46.81
CA SER A 66 -37.04 -6.38 -47.94
C SER A 66 -37.52 -5.20 -48.79
N ILE A 67 -36.59 -4.45 -49.41
CA ILE A 67 -36.49 -4.18 -50.87
C ILE A 67 -35.33 -3.19 -51.17
N LEU A 68 -34.43 -3.64 -52.09
CA LEU A 68 -33.58 -3.00 -53.14
C LEU A 68 -33.19 -1.50 -53.03
N GLY A 69 -32.00 -1.00 -53.38
CA GLY A 69 -30.78 -1.46 -54.08
C GLY A 69 -29.75 -0.31 -53.95
N GLY A 70 -28.42 -0.48 -54.00
CA GLY A 70 -27.61 -0.82 -55.17
C GLY A 70 -26.34 0.06 -55.18
N ALA A 71 -25.15 -0.57 -55.28
CA ALA A 71 -23.84 -0.07 -55.73
C ALA A 71 -23.15 1.05 -54.89
N ARG A 72 -21.84 1.10 -54.61
CA ARG A 72 -20.62 0.52 -55.20
C ARG A 72 -19.56 0.32 -54.11
N ALA A 73 -18.73 -0.71 -54.25
CA ALA A 73 -17.55 -0.98 -53.44
C ALA A 73 -16.27 -0.95 -54.29
N ALA A 74 -15.13 -0.91 -53.58
CA ALA A 74 -13.73 -1.20 -53.97
C ALA A 74 -12.82 0.03 -54.22
N PRO A 75 -11.48 -0.07 -54.01
CA PRO A 75 -10.72 -1.32 -53.83
C PRO A 75 -9.69 -1.41 -52.68
N TYR A 76 -9.45 -2.66 -52.31
CA TYR A 76 -8.27 -3.22 -51.66
C TYR A 76 -7.01 -3.00 -52.52
N CYS A 77 -5.85 -2.83 -51.87
CA CYS A 77 -4.54 -2.86 -52.52
C CYS A 77 -3.73 -4.06 -52.01
N THR A 78 -3.29 -4.91 -52.94
CA THR A 78 -2.38 -6.05 -52.76
C THR A 78 -0.98 -5.69 -53.24
N MET A 79 0.06 -6.07 -52.50
CA MET A 79 1.43 -6.35 -53.00
C MET A 79 2.00 -7.47 -52.08
N ALA A 80 2.14 -8.71 -52.55
CA ALA A 80 3.27 -9.28 -53.31
C ALA A 80 4.54 -9.50 -52.45
N GLY A 81 4.89 -10.78 -52.26
CA GLY A 81 6.03 -11.23 -51.47
C GLY A 81 7.37 -11.27 -52.20
N ARG A 82 8.43 -11.54 -51.44
CA ARG A 82 9.72 -12.06 -51.89
C ARG A 82 10.31 -12.99 -50.83
N SER A 83 10.98 -14.02 -51.33
CA SER A 83 11.53 -15.21 -50.68
C SER A 83 13.05 -15.12 -50.46
N GLY A 84 13.57 -15.94 -49.53
CA GLY A 84 14.98 -16.31 -49.32
C GLY A 84 15.62 -15.60 -48.12
N GLU A 85 16.37 -16.22 -47.18
CA GLU A 85 17.01 -17.54 -47.07
C GLU A 85 17.21 -17.87 -45.57
N GLU A 86 17.28 -19.16 -45.23
CA GLU A 86 17.63 -19.67 -43.90
C GLU A 86 19.15 -19.60 -43.65
N ALA A 87 19.54 -19.25 -42.41
CA ALA A 87 20.79 -19.71 -41.81
C ALA A 87 20.67 -19.73 -40.27
N ASP A 88 20.62 -20.93 -39.71
CA ASP A 88 20.82 -21.22 -38.30
C ASP A 88 22.29 -21.00 -37.90
N ALA A 89 22.54 -20.34 -36.76
CA ALA A 89 23.58 -20.73 -35.80
C ALA A 89 23.58 -19.90 -34.50
N ALA A 90 23.57 -20.65 -33.38
CA ALA A 90 24.29 -20.43 -32.12
C ALA A 90 23.79 -19.43 -31.05
N MET A 91 23.41 -20.04 -29.92
CA MET A 91 23.46 -19.52 -28.55
C MET A 91 24.79 -18.83 -28.20
N ALA A 92 24.71 -17.63 -27.60
CA ALA A 92 25.41 -17.17 -26.39
C ALA A 92 25.48 -15.63 -26.34
N GLY A 93 25.16 -15.02 -25.20
CA GLY A 93 25.62 -13.66 -24.89
C GLY A 93 24.60 -12.79 -24.16
N VAL A 94 24.78 -12.65 -22.86
CA VAL A 94 24.27 -11.54 -22.05
C VAL A 94 24.79 -10.24 -22.66
N ALA A 95 23.92 -9.42 -23.25
CA ALA A 95 24.30 -8.13 -23.81
C ALA A 95 24.12 -7.02 -22.74
N THR A 96 25.19 -6.78 -22.01
CA THR A 96 25.46 -5.55 -21.28
C THR A 96 25.78 -4.41 -22.26
N GLY A 97 25.07 -3.28 -22.15
CA GLY A 97 25.49 -1.97 -22.67
C GLY A 97 25.23 -1.71 -24.16
N GLY A 98 24.35 -0.76 -24.46
CA GLY A 98 24.17 -0.21 -25.80
C GLY A 98 25.43 0.55 -26.27
N VAL A 99 25.61 0.65 -27.58
CA VAL A 99 26.71 1.40 -28.20
C VAL A 99 26.42 2.90 -28.04
N GLU A 100 27.19 3.57 -27.19
CA GLU A 100 27.18 5.03 -27.07
C GLU A 100 27.57 5.65 -28.42
N ASP A 101 26.79 6.60 -28.91
CA ASP A 101 27.18 7.38 -30.09
C ASP A 101 28.16 8.51 -29.73
N ALA A 102 28.60 9.28 -30.73
CA ALA A 102 29.61 10.33 -30.56
C ALA A 102 29.18 11.45 -29.57
N TYR A 103 27.92 11.46 -29.11
CA TYR A 103 27.37 12.38 -28.13
C TYR A 103 27.04 11.72 -26.79
N GLY A 104 27.32 10.42 -26.62
CA GLY A 104 27.05 9.67 -25.39
C GLY A 104 25.57 9.38 -25.17
N GLU A 105 24.74 9.44 -26.23
CA GLU A 105 23.32 9.11 -26.14
C GLU A 105 23.12 7.60 -26.39
N ASP A 106 22.45 6.92 -25.44
CA ASP A 106 22.19 5.49 -25.50
C ASP A 106 21.06 5.18 -26.51
N ARG A 107 21.48 4.82 -27.72
CA ARG A 107 20.57 4.44 -28.83
C ARG A 107 19.63 3.29 -28.49
N ALA A 108 19.94 2.44 -27.51
CA ALA A 108 19.06 1.33 -27.12
C ALA A 108 17.70 1.80 -26.57
N THR A 109 17.60 3.06 -26.13
CA THR A 109 16.34 3.63 -25.62
C THR A 109 15.42 4.17 -26.72
N GLU A 110 15.95 4.55 -27.88
CA GLU A 110 15.17 5.10 -29.01
C GLU A 110 14.39 4.03 -29.77
N ASP A 111 14.92 2.81 -29.84
CA ASP A 111 14.29 1.68 -30.56
C ASP A 111 13.15 0.99 -29.77
N GLN A 112 12.79 1.51 -28.59
CA GLN A 112 11.80 0.87 -27.74
C GLN A 112 10.36 1.21 -28.15
N PRO A 113 9.43 0.24 -28.14
CA PRO A 113 8.06 0.45 -28.59
C PRO A 113 7.29 1.40 -27.67
N VAL A 114 6.87 2.55 -28.18
CA VAL A 114 6.04 3.53 -27.44
C VAL A 114 4.56 3.33 -27.71
N THR A 115 3.73 3.51 -26.69
CA THR A 115 2.27 3.50 -26.87
C THR A 115 1.83 4.77 -27.60
N PRO A 116 1.16 4.69 -28.76
CA PRO A 116 0.77 5.84 -29.57
C PRO A 116 -0.49 6.52 -29.00
N TRP A 117 -0.34 7.32 -27.94
CA TRP A 117 -1.47 8.04 -27.33
C TRP A 117 -2.02 9.13 -28.25
N ALA A 118 -3.33 9.12 -28.46
CA ALA A 118 -4.05 10.20 -29.14
C ALA A 118 -4.78 11.07 -28.13
N VAL A 119 -4.68 12.39 -28.29
CA VAL A 119 -5.38 13.36 -27.43
C VAL A 119 -6.57 13.93 -28.18
N CYS A 120 -7.75 13.85 -27.59
CA CYS A 120 -8.99 14.39 -28.12
C CYS A 120 -9.72 15.20 -27.05
N ILE A 121 -10.49 16.22 -27.47
CA ILE A 121 -11.31 16.99 -26.53
C ILE A 121 -12.44 16.09 -26.00
N ALA A 122 -12.45 15.86 -24.68
CA ALA A 122 -13.51 15.11 -24.04
C ALA A 122 -14.84 15.88 -24.09
N SER A 123 -15.90 15.21 -24.54
CA SER A 123 -17.27 15.73 -24.61
C SER A 123 -18.29 14.61 -24.44
N GLY A 124 -19.55 14.95 -24.23
CA GLY A 124 -20.65 14.00 -24.08
C GLY A 124 -20.37 12.94 -23.01
N HIS A 125 -20.68 11.68 -23.31
CA HIS A 125 -20.44 10.58 -22.38
C HIS A 125 -18.95 10.32 -22.09
N SER A 126 -18.03 10.64 -23.01
CA SER A 126 -16.60 10.46 -22.76
C SER A 126 -16.14 11.33 -21.60
N LEU A 127 -16.60 12.59 -21.55
CA LEU A 127 -16.32 13.51 -20.44
C LEU A 127 -17.00 13.06 -19.13
N LEU A 128 -18.24 12.55 -19.19
CA LEU A 128 -18.97 12.08 -18.00
C LEU A 128 -18.39 10.79 -17.40
N ARG A 129 -17.67 9.99 -18.20
CA ARG A 129 -17.07 8.73 -17.76
C ARG A 129 -15.64 8.89 -17.26
N ASP A 130 -14.99 10.02 -17.53
CA ASP A 130 -13.66 10.32 -17.04
C ASP A 130 -13.75 10.89 -15.61
N PRO A 131 -13.31 10.16 -14.57
CA PRO A 131 -13.43 10.60 -13.19
C PRO A 131 -12.62 11.87 -12.86
N ARG A 132 -11.56 12.17 -13.62
CA ARG A 132 -10.70 13.34 -13.42
C ARG A 132 -11.41 14.64 -13.79
N HIS A 133 -12.28 14.55 -14.80
CA HIS A 133 -12.96 15.71 -15.38
C HIS A 133 -14.46 15.76 -15.09
N ASN A 134 -15.08 14.64 -14.75
CA ASN A 134 -16.50 14.57 -14.44
C ASN A 134 -16.83 15.38 -13.17
N LYS A 135 -17.74 16.34 -13.29
CA LYS A 135 -18.24 17.17 -12.18
C LYS A 135 -19.63 16.73 -11.69
N GLY A 136 -20.23 15.72 -12.31
CA GLY A 136 -21.61 15.32 -12.04
C GLY A 136 -22.58 16.49 -12.27
N LEU A 137 -23.41 16.79 -11.28
CA LEU A 137 -24.39 17.89 -11.39
C LEU A 137 -23.78 19.29 -11.22
N SER A 138 -22.47 19.40 -10.95
CA SER A 138 -21.77 20.69 -10.86
C SER A 138 -21.29 21.25 -12.19
N PHE A 139 -21.51 20.56 -13.32
CA PHE A 139 -21.34 21.21 -14.62
C PHE A 139 -22.33 22.37 -14.76
N THR A 140 -21.81 23.57 -15.03
CA THR A 140 -22.60 24.77 -15.30
C THR A 140 -23.34 24.65 -16.63
N GLU A 141 -24.40 25.44 -16.83
CA GLU A 141 -25.14 25.47 -18.11
C GLU A 141 -24.22 25.74 -19.31
N LYS A 142 -23.26 26.67 -19.17
CA LYS A 142 -22.28 26.98 -20.22
C LYS A 142 -21.38 25.78 -20.56
N GLU A 143 -20.89 25.06 -19.55
CA GLU A 143 -20.09 23.86 -19.77
C GLU A 143 -20.92 22.75 -20.42
N ARG A 144 -22.19 22.62 -20.03
CA ARG A 144 -23.10 21.63 -20.61
C ARG A 144 -23.35 21.89 -22.09
N ASP A 145 -23.56 23.15 -22.46
CA ASP A 145 -23.72 23.55 -23.86
C ASP A 145 -22.41 23.34 -24.65
N ALA A 146 -21.26 23.77 -24.11
CA ALA A 146 -19.97 23.68 -24.78
C ALA A 146 -19.44 22.25 -24.96
N HIS A 147 -19.73 21.34 -24.03
CA HIS A 147 -19.23 19.96 -24.03
C HIS A 147 -20.31 18.93 -24.40
N TYR A 148 -21.42 19.35 -25.02
CA TYR A 148 -22.49 18.46 -25.48
C TYR A 148 -23.07 17.58 -24.35
N LEU A 149 -23.27 18.15 -23.16
CA LEU A 149 -23.86 17.47 -22.00
C LEU A 149 -25.34 17.79 -21.81
N ARG A 150 -25.87 18.78 -22.52
CA ARG A 150 -27.29 19.17 -22.40
C ARG A 150 -28.20 18.01 -22.76
N GLY A 151 -29.15 17.72 -21.87
CA GLY A 151 -30.05 16.57 -21.99
C GLY A 151 -29.48 15.25 -21.44
N LEU A 152 -28.16 15.14 -21.22
CA LEU A 152 -27.54 13.99 -20.57
C LEU A 152 -27.59 14.06 -19.04
N LEU A 153 -27.75 15.27 -18.50
CA LEU A 153 -27.87 15.55 -17.07
C LEU A 153 -29.23 16.19 -16.77
N PRO A 154 -29.81 15.93 -15.57
CA PRO A 154 -30.95 16.69 -15.07
C PRO A 154 -30.70 18.21 -15.10
N PRO A 155 -31.75 19.04 -15.26
CA PRO A 155 -31.62 20.49 -15.50
C PRO A 155 -31.06 21.28 -14.32
N VAL A 156 -31.02 20.70 -13.12
CA VAL A 156 -30.47 21.39 -11.95
C VAL A 156 -28.94 21.42 -11.99
N VAL A 157 -28.36 22.57 -11.64
CA VAL A 157 -26.92 22.70 -11.35
C VAL A 157 -26.75 22.71 -9.83
N LEU A 158 -25.96 21.79 -9.29
CA LEU A 158 -25.68 21.72 -7.85
C LEU A 158 -24.25 22.17 -7.57
N SER A 159 -24.03 22.87 -6.45
CA SER A 159 -22.67 23.19 -6.00
C SER A 159 -21.93 21.94 -5.53
N GLN A 160 -20.59 21.99 -5.48
CA GLN A 160 -19.78 20.86 -5.04
C GLN A 160 -20.10 20.49 -3.58
N GLU A 161 -20.33 21.48 -2.74
CA GLU A 161 -20.65 21.35 -1.31
C GLU A 161 -22.00 20.65 -1.11
N LEU A 162 -23.00 20.94 -1.96
CA LEU A 162 -24.30 20.28 -1.87
C LEU A 162 -24.22 18.82 -2.35
N GLN A 163 -23.41 18.55 -3.37
CA GLN A 163 -23.13 17.17 -3.78
C GLN A 163 -22.41 16.38 -2.68
N GLU A 164 -21.42 17.00 -2.03
CA GLU A 164 -20.69 16.44 -0.89
C GLU A 164 -21.64 16.11 0.27
N LYS A 165 -22.47 17.07 0.70
CA LYS A 165 -23.46 16.88 1.76
C LYS A 165 -24.39 15.70 1.49
N ARG A 166 -24.89 15.57 0.25
CA ARG A 166 -25.73 14.43 -0.15
C ARG A 166 -24.98 13.11 -0.09
N LEU A 167 -23.73 13.07 -0.54
CA LEU A 167 -22.92 11.85 -0.52
C LEU A 167 -22.61 11.41 0.91
N LEU A 168 -22.25 12.35 1.79
CA LEU A 168 -22.00 12.05 3.20
C LEU A 168 -23.25 11.48 3.90
N GLN A 169 -24.44 12.01 3.60
CA GLN A 169 -25.70 11.45 4.09
C GLN A 169 -25.90 10.00 3.63
N ASN A 170 -25.61 9.70 2.35
CA ASN A 170 -25.72 8.35 1.82
C ASN A 170 -24.71 7.40 2.47
N VAL A 171 -23.46 7.84 2.68
CA VAL A 171 -22.42 7.02 3.34
C VAL A 171 -22.84 6.68 4.77
N ARG A 172 -23.39 7.64 5.52
CA ARG A 172 -23.85 7.43 6.90
C ARG A 172 -25.05 6.49 7.02
N GLN A 173 -25.87 6.37 5.97
CA GLN A 173 -27.00 5.43 5.94
C GLN A 173 -26.56 3.97 5.73
N LEU A 174 -25.36 3.74 5.19
CA LEU A 174 -24.82 2.39 5.06
C LEU A 174 -24.35 1.91 6.42
N GLU A 175 -24.83 0.76 6.88
CA GLU A 175 -24.52 0.22 8.20
C GLU A 175 -23.18 -0.52 8.22
N VAL A 176 -22.88 -1.26 7.16
CA VAL A 176 -21.69 -2.12 7.07
C VAL A 176 -20.49 -1.30 6.56
N PRO A 177 -19.35 -1.28 7.28
CA PRO A 177 -18.14 -0.55 6.85
C PRO A 177 -17.69 -0.90 5.42
N LEU A 178 -17.70 -2.18 5.06
CA LEU A 178 -17.35 -2.63 3.71
C LEU A 178 -18.25 -2.02 2.62
N GLN A 179 -19.55 -1.83 2.88
CA GLN A 179 -20.45 -1.17 1.94
C GLN A 179 -20.09 0.31 1.76
N ARG A 180 -19.69 0.98 2.85
CA ARG A 180 -19.17 2.36 2.79
C ARG A 180 -17.89 2.43 1.97
N TYR A 181 -16.96 1.49 2.17
CA TYR A 181 -15.74 1.38 1.37
C TYR A 181 -16.07 1.25 -0.12
N MET A 182 -16.91 0.28 -0.50
CA MET A 182 -17.30 0.07 -1.90
C MET A 182 -17.95 1.32 -2.50
N PHE A 183 -18.82 2.01 -1.74
CA PHE A 183 -19.44 3.26 -2.19
C PHE A 183 -18.40 4.37 -2.45
N LEU A 184 -17.39 4.49 -1.59
CA LEU A 184 -16.34 5.49 -1.72
C LEU A 184 -15.38 5.17 -2.88
N MET A 185 -15.04 3.90 -3.10
CA MET A 185 -14.24 3.49 -4.27
C MET A 185 -15.00 3.73 -5.57
N ASP A 186 -16.31 3.43 -5.62
CA ASP A 186 -17.17 3.76 -6.76
C ASP A 186 -17.26 5.28 -7.00
N LEU A 187 -17.17 6.10 -5.94
CA LEU A 187 -17.14 7.55 -6.07
C LEU A 187 -15.79 8.04 -6.63
N GLN A 188 -14.67 7.50 -6.15
CA GLN A 188 -13.33 7.83 -6.66
C GLN A 188 -13.25 7.59 -8.17
N GLU A 189 -13.75 6.44 -8.64
CA GLU A 189 -13.77 6.06 -10.06
C GLU A 189 -14.86 6.76 -10.90
N ARG A 190 -15.66 7.63 -10.29
CA ARG A 190 -16.71 8.39 -10.99
C ARG A 190 -16.46 9.89 -10.98
N ASN A 191 -15.97 10.44 -9.88
CA ASN A 191 -15.69 11.86 -9.68
C ASN A 191 -14.59 11.99 -8.62
N GLU A 192 -13.35 11.98 -9.11
CA GLU A 192 -12.13 11.98 -8.30
C GLU A 192 -12.06 13.22 -7.39
N ARG A 193 -12.40 14.39 -7.93
CA ARG A 193 -12.35 15.65 -7.17
C ARG A 193 -13.35 15.67 -6.02
N LEU A 194 -14.56 15.15 -6.25
CA LEU A 194 -15.58 15.08 -5.20
C LEU A 194 -15.25 14.03 -4.15
N PHE A 195 -14.63 12.91 -4.53
CA PHE A 195 -14.09 11.94 -3.58
C PHE A 195 -13.06 12.59 -2.65
N TYR A 196 -12.03 13.25 -3.20
CA TYR A 196 -11.00 13.88 -2.37
C TYR A 196 -11.54 15.04 -1.53
N LYS A 197 -12.45 15.86 -2.08
CA LYS A 197 -13.11 16.92 -1.32
C LYS A 197 -13.87 16.36 -0.10
N LEU A 198 -14.65 15.30 -0.30
CA LEU A 198 -15.38 14.62 0.77
C LEU A 198 -14.42 14.04 1.82
N MET A 199 -13.32 13.42 1.39
CA MET A 199 -12.30 12.86 2.27
C MET A 199 -11.58 13.92 3.11
N ILE A 200 -11.20 15.05 2.51
CA ILE A 200 -10.47 16.14 3.20
C ILE A 200 -11.34 16.76 4.29
N ASP A 201 -12.59 17.09 3.97
CA ASP A 201 -13.51 17.75 4.90
C ASP A 201 -13.98 16.84 6.05
N ASN A 202 -13.93 15.52 5.87
CA ASN A 202 -14.47 14.53 6.81
C ASN A 202 -13.46 13.43 7.16
N VAL A 203 -12.17 13.80 7.20
CA VAL A 203 -11.05 12.84 7.32
C VAL A 203 -11.20 11.92 8.53
N GLU A 204 -11.55 12.43 9.70
CA GLU A 204 -11.65 11.63 10.93
C GLU A 204 -12.73 10.54 10.82
N GLU A 205 -13.85 10.82 10.16
CA GLU A 205 -14.94 9.86 9.97
C GLU A 205 -14.65 8.85 8.84
N LEU A 206 -14.00 9.29 7.76
CA LEU A 206 -13.84 8.49 6.55
C LEU A 206 -12.50 7.74 6.44
N LEU A 207 -11.47 8.18 7.15
CA LEU A 207 -10.18 7.48 7.24
C LEU A 207 -10.34 5.99 7.63
N PRO A 208 -11.11 5.62 8.68
CA PRO A 208 -11.28 4.22 9.05
C PRO A 208 -12.09 3.39 8.05
N VAL A 209 -12.75 4.05 7.09
CA VAL A 209 -13.50 3.39 6.00
C VAL A 209 -12.61 3.17 4.79
N VAL A 210 -11.85 4.18 4.34
CA VAL A 210 -11.01 4.09 3.13
C VAL A 210 -9.69 3.39 3.39
N TYR A 211 -9.18 3.45 4.62
CA TYR A 211 -7.94 2.82 5.04
C TYR A 211 -8.21 1.85 6.20
N THR A 212 -7.31 1.76 7.18
CA THR A 212 -7.40 0.80 8.28
C THR A 212 -8.55 1.13 9.25
N PRO A 213 -9.34 0.14 9.70
CA PRO A 213 -9.20 -1.30 9.46
C PRO A 213 -9.95 -1.83 8.22
N THR A 214 -10.90 -1.08 7.66
CA THR A 214 -11.85 -1.58 6.65
C THR A 214 -11.18 -2.01 5.35
N VAL A 215 -10.09 -1.35 4.94
CA VAL A 215 -9.32 -1.75 3.75
C VAL A 215 -8.76 -3.17 3.85
N GLY A 216 -8.45 -3.65 5.07
CA GLY A 216 -8.02 -5.04 5.29
C GLY A 216 -9.14 -6.04 4.99
N GLU A 217 -10.36 -5.76 5.45
CA GLU A 217 -11.54 -6.56 5.11
C GLU A 217 -11.81 -6.52 3.60
N ALA A 218 -11.65 -5.36 2.97
CA ALA A 218 -11.78 -5.21 1.53
C ALA A 218 -10.75 -6.06 0.77
N CYS A 219 -9.50 -6.14 1.24
CA CYS A 219 -8.46 -7.00 0.66
C CYS A 219 -8.80 -8.49 0.84
N GLN A 220 -9.37 -8.92 1.97
CA GLN A 220 -9.80 -10.31 2.14
C GLN A 220 -10.90 -10.71 1.14
N LYS A 221 -11.80 -9.78 0.83
CA LYS A 221 -12.94 -10.00 -0.07
C LYS A 221 -12.74 -9.43 -1.47
N TYR A 222 -11.52 -9.04 -1.83
CA TYR A 222 -11.25 -8.18 -3.00
C TYR A 222 -11.76 -8.80 -4.30
N GLY A 223 -11.53 -10.11 -4.50
CA GLY A 223 -12.04 -10.83 -5.67
C GLY A 223 -13.56 -10.83 -5.77
N SER A 224 -14.26 -11.02 -4.65
CA SER A 224 -15.73 -11.02 -4.59
C SER A 224 -16.35 -9.62 -4.79
N ILE A 225 -15.65 -8.55 -4.39
CA ILE A 225 -16.14 -7.17 -4.49
C ILE A 225 -15.57 -6.42 -5.70
N PHE A 226 -14.76 -7.07 -6.53
CA PHE A 226 -14.10 -6.46 -7.67
C PHE A 226 -15.12 -5.88 -8.66
N ARG A 227 -14.95 -4.61 -9.05
CA ARG A 227 -15.89 -3.89 -9.94
C ARG A 227 -15.17 -3.14 -11.04
N ARG A 228 -14.34 -2.17 -10.66
CA ARG A 228 -13.50 -1.39 -11.56
C ARG A 228 -12.05 -1.61 -11.16
N SER A 229 -11.20 -1.81 -12.16
CA SER A 229 -9.77 -1.98 -11.93
C SER A 229 -9.17 -0.66 -11.47
N GLN A 230 -8.50 -0.69 -10.31
CA GLN A 230 -7.67 0.40 -9.81
C GLN A 230 -6.23 -0.08 -9.71
N GLY A 231 -5.29 0.76 -10.13
CA GLY A 231 -3.86 0.41 -10.16
C GLY A 231 -3.47 -0.51 -11.30
N LEU A 232 -2.23 -1.00 -11.22
CA LEU A 232 -1.57 -1.82 -12.23
C LEU A 232 -1.07 -3.12 -11.61
N TYR A 233 -1.32 -4.24 -12.28
CA TYR A 233 -0.89 -5.57 -11.82
C TYR A 233 0.28 -6.03 -12.69
N ILE A 234 1.35 -6.50 -12.05
CA ILE A 234 2.51 -7.07 -12.73
C ILE A 234 2.73 -8.46 -12.14
N SER A 235 2.66 -9.48 -12.96
CA SER A 235 2.74 -10.88 -12.52
C SER A 235 4.00 -11.57 -13.00
N LEU A 236 4.26 -12.79 -12.51
CA LEU A 236 5.33 -13.65 -13.05
C LEU A 236 5.20 -13.92 -14.56
N LYS A 237 3.99 -13.83 -15.12
CA LYS A 237 3.77 -14.00 -16.58
C LYS A 237 4.25 -12.81 -17.41
N ASP A 238 4.55 -11.70 -16.75
CA ASP A 238 5.01 -10.46 -17.36
C ASP A 238 6.52 -10.30 -17.29
N LYS A 239 7.24 -11.29 -16.74
CA LYS A 239 8.71 -11.34 -16.74
C LYS A 239 9.26 -11.22 -18.17
N GLY A 240 10.22 -10.32 -18.34
CA GLY A 240 10.78 -9.90 -19.62
C GLY A 240 9.99 -8.81 -20.35
N ARG A 241 8.82 -8.39 -19.84
CA ARG A 241 7.92 -7.43 -20.46
C ARG A 241 7.33 -6.42 -19.46
N VAL A 242 7.94 -6.27 -18.27
CA VAL A 242 7.40 -5.36 -17.23
C VAL A 242 7.30 -3.92 -17.73
N LEU A 243 8.28 -3.47 -18.53
CA LEU A 243 8.25 -2.14 -19.14
C LEU A 243 7.04 -1.92 -20.06
N GLU A 244 6.63 -2.94 -20.82
CA GLU A 244 5.44 -2.87 -21.68
C GLU A 244 4.17 -2.72 -20.85
N VAL A 245 4.09 -3.43 -19.72
CA VAL A 245 2.96 -3.33 -18.78
C VAL A 245 2.88 -1.92 -18.20
N LEU A 246 4.00 -1.33 -17.78
CA LEU A 246 4.05 0.06 -17.28
C LEU A 246 3.60 1.08 -18.34
N ARG A 247 3.91 0.85 -19.62
CA ARG A 247 3.54 1.75 -20.72
C ARG A 247 2.03 1.81 -20.97
N ASN A 248 1.28 0.77 -20.59
CA ASN A 248 -0.18 0.76 -20.66
C ASN A 248 -0.84 1.74 -19.67
N TRP A 249 -0.12 2.18 -18.63
CA TRP A 249 -0.66 3.19 -17.72
C TRP A 249 -0.81 4.55 -18.45
N PRO A 250 -2.00 5.19 -18.41
CA PRO A 250 -2.30 6.36 -19.22
C PRO A 250 -1.53 7.62 -18.78
N GLU A 251 -1.25 7.76 -17.49
CA GLU A 251 -0.52 8.92 -16.96
C GLU A 251 1.00 8.73 -17.13
N LYS A 252 1.68 9.72 -17.70
CA LYS A 252 3.12 9.64 -18.00
C LYS A 252 4.01 10.26 -16.91
N SER A 253 3.48 11.20 -16.15
CA SER A 253 4.24 11.92 -15.13
C SER A 253 3.98 11.35 -13.73
N ILE A 254 4.32 10.09 -13.54
CA ILE A 254 4.24 9.43 -12.23
C ILE A 254 5.35 9.94 -11.32
N GLN A 255 4.98 10.22 -10.06
CA GLN A 255 5.89 10.74 -9.04
C GLN A 255 5.93 9.85 -7.81
N VAL A 256 4.82 9.16 -7.49
CA VAL A 256 4.72 8.25 -6.34
C VAL A 256 4.11 6.93 -6.78
N ILE A 257 4.86 5.85 -6.55
CA ILE A 257 4.40 4.47 -6.68
C ILE A 257 4.28 3.91 -5.27
N VAL A 258 3.15 3.29 -4.95
CA VAL A 258 3.05 2.40 -3.79
C VAL A 258 2.88 0.99 -4.32
N VAL A 259 3.77 0.10 -3.92
CA VAL A 259 3.84 -1.28 -4.42
C VAL A 259 3.76 -2.26 -3.26
N THR A 260 3.05 -3.36 -3.46
CA THR A 260 2.96 -4.50 -2.54
C THR A 260 3.03 -5.82 -3.32
N ASP A 261 3.47 -6.90 -2.70
CA ASP A 261 3.30 -8.27 -3.19
C ASP A 261 2.17 -9.03 -2.45
N GLY A 262 1.51 -8.35 -1.50
CA GLY A 262 0.40 -8.88 -0.71
C GLY A 262 0.76 -9.98 0.28
N GLU A 263 2.05 -10.21 0.58
CA GLU A 263 2.47 -11.33 1.46
C GLU A 263 2.10 -11.10 2.93
N ARG A 264 2.06 -9.84 3.38
CA ARG A 264 1.81 -9.50 4.78
C ARG A 264 0.89 -8.28 4.88
N ILE A 265 -0.34 -8.41 4.42
CA ILE A 265 -1.33 -7.34 4.53
C ILE A 265 -1.69 -7.11 6.00
N LEU A 266 -1.18 -6.02 6.59
CA LEU A 266 -1.41 -5.63 7.98
C LEU A 266 -1.12 -6.79 8.98
N GLY A 267 -2.15 -7.26 9.68
CA GLY A 267 -2.14 -8.45 10.54
C GLY A 267 -2.93 -9.63 9.97
N LEU A 268 -3.33 -9.56 8.70
CA LEU A 268 -4.19 -10.55 8.02
C LEU A 268 -3.37 -11.60 7.24
N GLY A 269 -2.08 -11.34 7.03
CA GLY A 269 -1.17 -12.26 6.38
C GLY A 269 -1.23 -12.18 4.86
N ASP A 270 -1.00 -13.32 4.20
CA ASP A 270 -0.89 -13.41 2.74
C ASP A 270 -2.27 -13.32 2.07
N LEU A 271 -2.49 -12.25 1.32
CA LEU A 271 -3.68 -12.05 0.48
C LEU A 271 -3.35 -12.03 -1.03
N GLY A 272 -2.08 -12.25 -1.40
CA GLY A 272 -1.60 -12.26 -2.78
C GLY A 272 -2.03 -11.03 -3.58
N CYS A 273 -2.50 -11.26 -4.81
CA CYS A 273 -3.01 -10.22 -5.71
C CYS A 273 -4.15 -9.37 -5.13
N GLN A 274 -4.88 -9.86 -4.12
CA GLN A 274 -5.95 -9.10 -3.46
C GLN A 274 -5.43 -7.98 -2.53
N GLY A 275 -4.11 -7.92 -2.31
CA GLY A 275 -3.44 -6.84 -1.58
C GLY A 275 -3.56 -5.46 -2.23
N MET A 276 -4.01 -5.35 -3.49
CA MET A 276 -4.14 -4.08 -4.23
C MET A 276 -4.94 -2.99 -3.50
N GLY A 277 -5.87 -3.37 -2.62
CA GLY A 277 -6.61 -2.39 -1.81
C GLY A 277 -5.69 -1.48 -0.97
N ILE A 278 -4.53 -1.99 -0.53
CA ILE A 278 -3.57 -1.24 0.29
C ILE A 278 -2.88 -0.10 -0.49
N PRO A 279 -2.18 -0.34 -1.61
CA PRO A 279 -1.57 0.74 -2.37
C PRO A 279 -2.60 1.75 -2.89
N VAL A 280 -3.81 1.31 -3.27
CA VAL A 280 -4.91 2.21 -3.64
C VAL A 280 -5.30 3.12 -2.47
N GLY A 281 -5.52 2.53 -1.28
CA GLY A 281 -5.85 3.28 -0.06
C GLY A 281 -4.74 4.24 0.36
N LYS A 282 -3.48 3.80 0.36
CA LYS A 282 -2.31 4.65 0.67
C LYS A 282 -2.22 5.86 -0.25
N LEU A 283 -2.36 5.65 -1.55
CA LEU A 283 -2.27 6.76 -2.51
C LEU A 283 -3.44 7.73 -2.38
N ALA A 284 -4.63 7.25 -1.98
CA ALA A 284 -5.72 8.14 -1.61
C ALA A 284 -5.36 9.05 -0.42
N LEU A 285 -4.63 8.52 0.58
CA LEU A 285 -4.13 9.31 1.71
C LEU A 285 -3.01 10.28 1.31
N TYR A 286 -2.11 9.89 0.41
CA TYR A 286 -1.10 10.78 -0.17
C TYR A 286 -1.73 12.04 -0.78
N THR A 287 -2.84 11.87 -1.49
CA THR A 287 -3.58 13.00 -2.06
C THR A 287 -4.37 13.77 -1.02
N ALA A 288 -5.17 13.10 -0.20
CA ALA A 288 -6.05 13.78 0.76
C ALA A 288 -5.28 14.50 1.88
N LEU A 289 -4.20 13.90 2.39
CA LEU A 289 -3.43 14.42 3.53
C LEU A 289 -2.15 15.15 3.08
N GLY A 290 -1.47 14.61 2.07
CA GLY A 290 -0.18 15.12 1.59
C GLY A 290 -0.28 16.09 0.41
N GLY A 291 -1.46 16.27 -0.19
CA GLY A 291 -1.65 17.14 -1.35
C GLY A 291 -0.96 16.64 -2.63
N VAL A 292 -0.55 15.36 -2.67
CA VAL A 292 0.05 14.78 -3.88
C VAL A 292 -1.02 14.65 -4.96
N ARG A 293 -0.70 15.07 -6.19
CA ARG A 293 -1.64 14.99 -7.31
C ARG A 293 -2.00 13.52 -7.59
N PRO A 294 -3.28 13.14 -7.64
CA PRO A 294 -3.68 11.75 -7.84
C PRO A 294 -3.27 11.21 -9.21
N SER A 295 -3.23 12.06 -10.25
CA SER A 295 -2.71 11.68 -11.57
C SER A 295 -1.20 11.37 -11.60
N ALA A 296 -0.47 11.69 -10.53
CA ALA A 296 0.95 11.38 -10.35
C ALA A 296 1.18 10.16 -9.44
N CYS A 297 0.09 9.51 -9.00
CA CYS A 297 0.09 8.35 -8.14
C CYS A 297 -0.16 7.08 -8.97
N LEU A 298 0.59 6.01 -8.70
CA LEU A 298 0.44 4.72 -9.37
C LEU A 298 0.43 3.57 -8.34
N PRO A 299 -0.74 2.98 -8.05
CA PRO A 299 -0.82 1.78 -7.21
C PRO A 299 -0.39 0.55 -7.99
N ILE A 300 0.50 -0.27 -7.42
CA ILE A 300 1.00 -1.48 -8.07
C ILE A 300 0.87 -2.69 -7.13
N THR A 301 0.48 -3.83 -7.68
CA THR A 301 0.60 -5.14 -7.02
C THR A 301 1.46 -6.05 -7.87
N ILE A 302 2.50 -6.63 -7.25
CA ILE A 302 3.35 -7.65 -7.86
C ILE A 302 2.79 -9.03 -7.50
N ASP A 303 2.22 -9.73 -8.48
CA ASP A 303 1.61 -11.05 -8.27
C ASP A 303 2.60 -12.18 -8.60
N VAL A 304 3.21 -12.73 -7.55
CA VAL A 304 4.08 -13.91 -7.62
C VAL A 304 3.40 -15.20 -7.17
N GLY A 305 2.07 -15.19 -7.06
CA GLY A 305 1.28 -16.24 -6.43
C GLY A 305 0.97 -15.93 -4.96
N THR A 306 0.32 -16.88 -4.28
CA THR A 306 -0.04 -16.78 -2.86
C THR A 306 0.12 -18.12 -2.16
N ASN A 307 0.56 -18.09 -0.91
CA ASN A 307 0.62 -19.27 -0.04
C ASN A 307 -0.69 -19.52 0.71
N ASN A 308 -1.66 -18.60 0.60
CA ASN A 308 -2.97 -18.72 1.23
C ASN A 308 -3.84 -19.78 0.53
N GLU A 309 -4.04 -20.93 1.20
CA GLU A 309 -4.83 -22.04 0.66
C GLU A 309 -6.31 -21.67 0.45
N GLU A 310 -6.88 -20.80 1.29
CA GLU A 310 -8.28 -20.39 1.12
C GLU A 310 -8.45 -19.65 -0.20
N LEU A 311 -7.52 -18.74 -0.54
CA LEU A 311 -7.54 -18.00 -1.80
C LEU A 311 -7.24 -18.89 -3.01
N LEU A 312 -6.32 -19.85 -2.90
CA LEU A 312 -6.03 -20.78 -3.99
C LEU A 312 -7.27 -21.60 -4.37
N ASN A 313 -8.11 -21.94 -3.38
CA ASN A 313 -9.34 -22.70 -3.56
C ASN A 313 -10.58 -21.82 -3.84
N ASP A 314 -10.50 -20.50 -3.67
CA ASP A 314 -11.62 -19.58 -3.90
C ASP A 314 -11.81 -19.31 -5.39
N GLU A 315 -12.98 -19.67 -5.96
CA GLU A 315 -13.33 -19.44 -7.37
C GLU A 315 -13.25 -17.96 -7.80
N PHE A 316 -13.40 -17.02 -6.86
CA PHE A 316 -13.34 -15.58 -7.13
C PHE A 316 -11.95 -14.97 -6.95
N TYR A 317 -10.95 -15.75 -6.58
CA TYR A 317 -9.58 -15.25 -6.50
C TYR A 317 -9.09 -14.74 -7.87
N ILE A 318 -8.57 -13.50 -7.86
CA ILE A 318 -8.18 -12.76 -9.07
C ILE A 318 -6.70 -12.87 -9.43
N GLY A 319 -5.88 -13.48 -8.56
CA GLY A 319 -4.44 -13.63 -8.77
C GLY A 319 -4.03 -14.94 -9.44
N LEU A 320 -2.72 -15.14 -9.57
CA LEU A 320 -2.13 -16.39 -10.02
C LEU A 320 -2.44 -17.52 -9.01
N ARG A 321 -3.17 -18.54 -9.47
CA ARG A 321 -3.51 -19.75 -8.68
C ARG A 321 -2.32 -20.70 -8.55
N GLN A 322 -1.26 -20.22 -7.94
CA GLN A 322 -0.04 -20.95 -7.65
C GLN A 322 0.56 -20.46 -6.33
N LYS A 323 1.41 -21.29 -5.72
CA LYS A 323 2.23 -20.88 -4.57
C LYS A 323 3.20 -19.75 -4.95
N ARG A 324 3.62 -18.98 -3.94
CA ARG A 324 4.56 -17.88 -4.15
C ARG A 324 5.86 -18.39 -4.77
N ALA A 325 6.32 -17.74 -5.84
CA ALA A 325 7.68 -17.90 -6.30
C ALA A 325 8.65 -17.39 -5.21
N THR A 326 9.81 -18.04 -5.09
CA THR A 326 10.83 -17.72 -4.09
C THR A 326 12.23 -17.69 -4.71
N GLY A 327 13.18 -17.12 -3.99
CA GLY A 327 14.59 -17.11 -4.40
C GLY A 327 14.83 -16.27 -5.66
N GLN A 328 15.54 -16.88 -6.63
CA GLN A 328 16.02 -16.20 -7.83
C GLN A 328 14.88 -15.67 -8.71
N GLU A 329 13.81 -16.46 -8.90
CA GLU A 329 12.70 -16.06 -9.78
C GLU A 329 11.97 -14.81 -9.27
N TYR A 330 11.70 -14.75 -7.97
CA TYR A 330 11.14 -13.57 -7.29
C TYR A 330 12.06 -12.36 -7.43
N THR A 331 13.35 -12.56 -7.20
CA THR A 331 14.35 -11.48 -7.21
C THR A 331 14.52 -10.89 -8.61
N GLU A 332 14.55 -11.73 -9.65
CA GLU A 332 14.66 -11.29 -11.04
C GLU A 332 13.47 -10.44 -11.49
N LEU A 333 12.24 -10.79 -11.10
CA LEU A 333 11.06 -9.99 -11.43
C LEU A 333 11.10 -8.63 -10.72
N LEU A 334 11.51 -8.59 -9.44
CA LEU A 334 11.62 -7.35 -8.67
C LEU A 334 12.74 -6.45 -9.21
N ASP A 335 13.87 -7.03 -9.62
CA ASP A 335 14.95 -6.30 -10.28
C ASP A 335 14.49 -5.70 -11.62
N GLU A 336 13.84 -6.51 -12.45
CA GLU A 336 13.25 -6.05 -13.72
C GLU A 336 12.25 -4.92 -13.48
N PHE A 337 11.39 -5.05 -12.48
CA PHE A 337 10.43 -4.02 -12.09
C PHE A 337 11.11 -2.70 -11.71
N MET A 338 12.10 -2.74 -10.83
CA MET A 338 12.79 -1.52 -10.38
C MET A 338 13.53 -0.84 -11.54
N VAL A 339 14.19 -1.62 -12.40
CA VAL A 339 14.84 -1.11 -13.62
C VAL A 339 13.81 -0.48 -14.56
N ALA A 340 12.69 -1.16 -14.82
CA ALA A 340 11.65 -0.68 -15.71
C ALA A 340 10.97 0.61 -15.17
N VAL A 341 10.74 0.71 -13.86
CA VAL A 341 10.23 1.93 -13.22
C VAL A 341 11.19 3.10 -13.41
N LYS A 342 12.48 2.89 -13.13
CA LYS A 342 13.54 3.89 -13.30
C LYS A 342 13.66 4.35 -14.76
N GLN A 343 13.54 3.41 -15.70
CA GLN A 343 13.59 3.67 -17.13
C GLN A 343 12.36 4.44 -17.63
N ASN A 344 11.16 4.09 -17.17
CA ASN A 344 9.92 4.68 -17.67
C ASN A 344 9.58 6.04 -17.02
N TYR A 345 9.88 6.22 -15.73
CA TYR A 345 9.48 7.40 -14.96
C TYR A 345 10.65 8.26 -14.46
N GLY A 346 11.89 7.79 -14.65
CA GLY A 346 13.11 8.50 -14.29
C GLY A 346 13.55 8.32 -12.84
N GLN A 347 14.69 8.92 -12.50
CA GLN A 347 15.40 8.74 -11.21
C GLN A 347 14.64 9.27 -9.98
N LYS A 348 13.71 10.20 -10.20
CA LYS A 348 13.07 10.99 -9.13
C LYS A 348 11.73 10.41 -8.69
N VAL A 349 11.26 9.33 -9.31
CA VAL A 349 10.03 8.65 -8.89
C VAL A 349 10.27 8.01 -7.52
N LEU A 350 9.36 8.29 -6.58
CA LEU A 350 9.34 7.64 -5.28
C LEU A 350 8.69 6.26 -5.42
N VAL A 351 9.38 5.21 -4.97
CA VAL A 351 8.82 3.86 -4.85
C VAL A 351 8.70 3.51 -3.38
N GLN A 352 7.46 3.50 -2.89
CA GLN A 352 7.13 3.06 -1.54
C GLN A 352 6.76 1.57 -1.55
N PHE A 353 7.50 0.78 -0.78
CA PHE A 353 7.16 -0.62 -0.48
C PHE A 353 6.19 -0.68 0.70
N GLU A 354 5.14 -1.50 0.57
CA GLU A 354 4.11 -1.66 1.59
C GLU A 354 3.71 -3.14 1.74
N ASP A 355 3.51 -3.60 2.98
CA ASP A 355 2.93 -4.91 3.32
C ASP A 355 3.66 -6.13 2.70
N PHE A 356 4.98 -6.03 2.52
CA PHE A 356 5.85 -7.17 2.21
C PHE A 356 6.11 -8.00 3.47
N ALA A 357 6.50 -9.27 3.33
CA ALA A 357 6.98 -10.01 4.50
C ALA A 357 8.32 -9.49 5.01
N ASN A 358 8.53 -9.56 6.34
CA ASN A 358 9.71 -9.06 7.06
C ASN A 358 11.04 -9.27 6.33
N HIS A 359 11.33 -10.50 5.93
CA HIS A 359 12.62 -10.82 5.28
C HIS A 359 12.78 -10.11 3.92
N ASN A 360 11.72 -10.04 3.12
CA ASN A 360 11.70 -9.36 1.84
C ASN A 360 11.75 -7.84 2.02
N ALA A 361 10.96 -7.26 2.93
CA ALA A 361 10.92 -5.83 3.17
C ALA A 361 12.31 -5.24 3.50
N PHE A 362 13.04 -5.86 4.44
CA PHE A 362 14.40 -5.43 4.78
C PHE A 362 15.38 -5.62 3.62
N THR A 363 15.31 -6.75 2.91
CA THR A 363 16.22 -7.05 1.80
C THR A 363 16.03 -6.06 0.64
N LEU A 364 14.79 -5.79 0.26
CA LEU A 364 14.44 -4.86 -0.82
C LEU A 364 14.85 -3.42 -0.47
N LEU A 365 14.57 -2.98 0.75
CA LEU A 365 14.96 -1.64 1.21
C LEU A 365 16.48 -1.47 1.19
N GLU A 366 17.24 -2.45 1.72
CA GLU A 366 18.71 -2.40 1.73
C GLU A 366 19.30 -2.41 0.33
N LYS A 367 18.74 -3.24 -0.57
CA LYS A 367 19.21 -3.38 -1.95
C LYS A 367 18.98 -2.11 -2.78
N TYR A 368 17.80 -1.49 -2.69
CA TYR A 368 17.42 -0.42 -3.61
C TYR A 368 17.65 1.01 -3.08
N LYS A 369 17.85 1.22 -1.77
CA LYS A 369 18.08 2.56 -1.20
C LYS A 369 19.26 3.34 -1.80
N ALA A 370 20.26 2.63 -2.34
CA ALA A 370 21.44 3.24 -2.95
C ALA A 370 21.22 3.63 -4.42
N THR A 371 20.22 3.05 -5.09
CA THR A 371 20.04 3.15 -6.55
C THR A 371 18.73 3.79 -6.98
N HIS A 372 17.75 3.90 -6.06
CA HIS A 372 16.41 4.42 -6.28
C HIS A 372 15.97 5.27 -5.09
N LEU A 373 15.05 6.20 -5.34
CA LEU A 373 14.32 6.88 -4.26
C LEU A 373 13.25 5.92 -3.72
N VAL A 374 13.63 5.14 -2.71
CA VAL A 374 12.74 4.15 -2.08
C VAL A 374 12.45 4.50 -0.63
N PHE A 375 11.29 4.05 -0.17
CA PHE A 375 10.80 4.19 1.19
C PHE A 375 9.99 2.93 1.55
N ASN A 376 10.00 2.51 2.81
CA ASN A 376 9.09 1.48 3.31
C ASN A 376 8.38 2.02 4.56
N ASP A 377 7.06 2.15 4.50
CA ASP A 377 6.28 2.79 5.57
C ASP A 377 6.19 1.92 6.83
N ASP A 378 6.10 0.60 6.65
CA ASP A 378 6.03 -0.36 7.75
C ASP A 378 7.29 -0.34 8.64
N ILE A 379 8.46 -0.13 8.04
CA ILE A 379 9.74 0.00 8.73
C ILE A 379 10.00 1.45 9.14
N GLN A 380 10.11 2.35 8.16
CA GLN A 380 10.63 3.70 8.35
C GLN A 380 9.54 4.68 8.82
N GLY A 381 8.33 4.58 8.25
CA GLY A 381 7.20 5.43 8.64
C GLY A 381 6.73 5.16 10.07
N THR A 382 6.59 3.88 10.42
CA THR A 382 6.26 3.45 11.79
C THR A 382 7.31 3.88 12.79
N ALA A 383 8.60 3.75 12.44
CA ALA A 383 9.69 4.25 13.29
C ALA A 383 9.59 5.76 13.53
N ALA A 384 9.35 6.55 12.47
CA ALA A 384 9.27 8.00 12.55
C ALA A 384 8.09 8.47 13.42
N VAL A 385 6.89 7.91 13.24
CA VAL A 385 5.72 8.32 14.02
C VAL A 385 5.85 7.93 15.51
N VAL A 386 6.44 6.78 15.82
CA VAL A 386 6.68 6.37 17.21
C VAL A 386 7.74 7.25 17.86
N LEU A 387 8.84 7.55 17.18
CA LEU A 387 9.85 8.49 17.68
C LEU A 387 9.25 9.88 17.93
N ALA A 388 8.41 10.38 17.01
CA ALA A 388 7.70 11.64 17.20
C ALA A 388 6.80 11.61 18.46
N GLY A 389 6.09 10.50 18.68
CA GLY A 389 5.29 10.27 19.89
C GLY A 389 6.13 10.24 21.16
N LEU A 390 7.29 9.57 21.15
CA LEU A 390 8.24 9.55 22.27
C LEU A 390 8.75 10.97 22.56
N MET A 391 9.19 11.70 21.54
CA MET A 391 9.67 13.08 21.66
C MET A 391 8.59 14.04 22.20
N ALA A 392 7.34 13.87 21.78
CA ALA A 392 6.20 14.61 22.33
C ALA A 392 5.94 14.24 23.80
N GLY A 393 5.99 12.96 24.14
CA GLY A 393 5.80 12.46 25.50
C GLY A 393 6.90 12.90 26.47
N LEU A 394 8.15 13.01 26.00
CA LEU A 394 9.29 13.50 26.80
C LEU A 394 9.08 14.92 27.34
N LYS A 395 8.36 15.78 26.59
CA LYS A 395 8.01 17.12 27.07
C LYS A 395 7.20 17.09 28.38
N PHE A 396 6.50 15.99 28.63
CA PHE A 396 5.70 15.79 29.84
C PHE A 396 6.41 14.92 30.88
N ALA A 397 7.11 13.87 30.44
CA ALA A 397 7.82 12.95 31.33
C ALA A 397 9.08 13.57 31.96
N GLY A 398 9.69 14.55 31.28
CA GLY A 398 10.98 15.14 31.62
C GLY A 398 12.16 14.21 31.28
N GLY A 399 13.34 14.77 31.09
CA GLY A 399 14.55 14.04 30.68
C GLY A 399 14.74 14.01 29.16
N THR A 400 15.77 13.27 28.74
CA THR A 400 16.17 13.02 27.36
C THR A 400 15.87 11.57 26.96
N LEU A 401 15.93 11.25 25.66
CA LEU A 401 15.76 9.86 25.21
C LEU A 401 16.80 8.92 25.86
N ALA A 402 18.01 9.42 26.09
CA ALA A 402 19.11 8.66 26.69
C ALA A 402 18.86 8.28 28.16
N ASP A 403 17.96 9.00 28.85
CA ASP A 403 17.63 8.73 30.26
C ASP A 403 16.70 7.51 30.44
N HIS A 404 16.15 6.99 29.35
CA HIS A 404 15.16 5.92 29.37
C HIS A 404 15.71 4.58 28.91
N THR A 405 15.08 3.52 29.42
CA THR A 405 15.28 2.15 28.95
C THR A 405 14.01 1.71 28.22
N PHE A 406 14.17 1.29 26.96
CA PHE A 406 13.07 0.90 26.09
C PHE A 406 12.95 -0.62 26.05
N LEU A 407 11.73 -1.12 26.28
CA LEU A 407 11.38 -2.53 26.13
C LEU A 407 10.39 -2.66 24.97
N PHE A 408 10.72 -3.52 24.01
CA PHE A 408 9.89 -3.78 22.83
C PHE A 408 9.28 -5.18 22.93
N PHE A 409 7.96 -5.25 22.88
CA PHE A 409 7.22 -6.52 22.80
C PHE A 409 6.84 -6.79 21.34
N GLY A 410 7.77 -7.38 20.59
CA GLY A 410 7.65 -7.64 19.15
C GLY A 410 8.93 -7.25 18.41
N ALA A 411 9.44 -8.14 17.55
CA ALA A 411 10.72 -7.97 16.84
C ALA A 411 10.56 -8.19 15.32
N GLY A 412 9.44 -7.73 14.76
CA GLY A 412 9.22 -7.63 13.31
C GLY A 412 9.69 -6.28 12.75
N GLU A 413 9.29 -5.95 11.52
CA GLU A 413 9.63 -4.72 10.81
C GLU A 413 9.52 -3.45 11.67
N ALA A 414 8.32 -3.20 12.22
CA ALA A 414 8.06 -2.04 13.05
C ALA A 414 8.96 -1.99 14.29
N GLY A 415 9.04 -3.08 15.06
CA GLY A 415 9.80 -3.11 16.32
C GLY A 415 11.29 -2.84 16.11
N THR A 416 11.87 -3.47 15.08
CA THR A 416 13.28 -3.26 14.74
C THR A 416 13.54 -1.87 14.16
N GLY A 417 12.66 -1.37 13.28
CA GLY A 417 12.77 -0.02 12.72
C GLY A 417 12.70 1.07 13.79
N ILE A 418 11.75 0.97 14.73
CA ILE A 418 11.62 1.92 15.85
C ILE A 418 12.88 1.88 16.72
N ALA A 419 13.35 0.68 17.10
CA ALA A 419 14.53 0.55 17.95
C ALA A 419 15.78 1.17 17.30
N GLU A 420 15.97 0.97 16.00
CA GLU A 420 17.08 1.53 15.24
C GLU A 420 17.01 3.06 15.14
N LEU A 421 15.82 3.62 14.86
CA LEU A 421 15.66 5.08 14.78
C LEU A 421 15.79 5.76 16.14
N VAL A 422 15.29 5.13 17.22
CA VAL A 422 15.51 5.60 18.59
C VAL A 422 16.99 5.56 18.96
N ALA A 423 17.71 4.49 18.61
CA ALA A 423 19.15 4.40 18.82
C ALA A 423 19.91 5.51 18.07
N LEU A 424 19.52 5.76 16.81
CA LEU A 424 20.11 6.80 15.98
C LEU A 424 19.91 8.18 16.62
N GLU A 425 18.70 8.52 17.04
CA GLU A 425 18.40 9.80 17.68
C GLU A 425 19.18 9.96 19.01
N ILE A 426 19.24 8.90 19.84
CA ILE A 426 20.07 8.91 21.05
C ILE A 426 21.54 9.18 20.69
N SER A 427 22.06 8.53 19.65
CA SER A 427 23.44 8.74 19.20
C SER A 427 23.68 10.18 18.75
N MET A 428 22.72 10.81 18.06
CA MET A 428 22.83 12.20 17.62
C MET A 428 22.76 13.19 18.80
N GLN A 429 21.89 12.92 19.78
CA GLN A 429 21.80 13.71 21.01
C GLN A 429 23.08 13.61 21.83
N VAL A 430 23.68 12.43 21.93
CA VAL A 430 24.94 12.22 22.65
C VAL A 430 26.13 12.80 21.87
N VAL A 431 26.19 12.66 20.55
CA VAL A 431 27.26 13.24 19.73
C VAL A 431 27.23 14.78 19.75
N GLY A 432 26.05 15.39 19.89
CA GLY A 432 25.91 16.82 20.18
C GLY A 432 26.56 17.26 21.51
N TRP A 433 26.68 16.35 22.48
CA TRP A 433 27.44 16.57 23.71
C TRP A 433 28.93 16.27 23.55
N PHE A 434 29.32 15.37 22.65
CA PHE A 434 30.69 14.90 22.47
C PHE A 434 31.63 15.79 21.66
N VAL A 435 31.16 16.95 21.19
CA VAL A 435 32.09 18.06 20.87
C VAL A 435 32.76 18.58 22.16
N ASN A 436 32.29 18.19 23.35
CA ASN A 436 33.01 18.25 24.62
C ASN A 436 32.86 16.92 25.41
N THR A 437 33.89 16.08 25.37
CA THR A 437 34.21 14.96 26.31
C THR A 437 33.47 13.60 26.22
N SER A 438 34.21 12.61 25.70
CA SER A 438 34.47 11.19 26.08
C SER A 438 33.39 10.19 26.60
N GLY A 439 33.49 8.95 26.07
CA GLY A 439 32.48 7.88 25.82
C GLY A 439 31.60 7.36 26.96
N CYS A 440 30.30 7.16 26.69
CA CYS A 440 29.43 6.07 27.21
C CYS A 440 27.93 6.35 26.90
N ALA A 441 27.34 5.73 25.86
CA ALA A 441 25.87 5.77 25.70
C ALA A 441 25.23 4.60 24.90
N LEU A 442 26.01 3.66 24.37
CA LEU A 442 25.48 2.66 23.41
C LEU A 442 24.97 1.34 24.05
N GLU A 443 25.09 1.14 25.37
CA GLU A 443 24.70 -0.13 25.99
C GLU A 443 23.17 -0.35 26.09
N SER A 444 22.36 0.72 26.08
CA SER A 444 20.92 0.63 26.40
C SER A 444 20.02 0.12 25.27
N VAL A 445 20.53 0.00 24.03
CA VAL A 445 19.74 -0.45 22.85
C VAL A 445 20.23 -1.81 22.30
N LEU A 446 21.23 -2.42 22.93
CA LEU A 446 22.01 -3.53 22.36
C LEU A 446 21.22 -4.84 22.18
N LEU A 447 20.19 -5.09 23.00
CA LEU A 447 19.50 -6.39 23.01
C LEU A 447 18.65 -6.68 21.77
N ILE A 448 18.17 -5.66 21.04
CA ILE A 448 17.34 -5.87 19.84
C ILE A 448 18.19 -5.95 18.58
N LEU A 449 19.27 -5.16 18.50
CA LEU A 449 20.22 -5.20 17.40
C LEU A 449 20.89 -6.58 17.27
N LEU A 450 21.13 -7.27 18.40
CA LEU A 450 21.65 -8.65 18.40
C LEU A 450 20.73 -9.64 17.66
N LYS A 451 19.41 -9.44 17.66
CA LYS A 451 18.48 -10.32 16.94
C LYS A 451 18.49 -10.06 15.41
N LYS A 452 18.67 -8.79 15.00
CA LYS A 452 18.81 -8.38 13.59
C LYS A 452 20.11 -8.91 12.96
N TYR A 453 21.21 -8.91 13.72
CA TYR A 453 22.54 -9.25 13.19
C TYR A 453 23.01 -10.69 13.50
N PHE A 454 22.49 -11.37 14.53
CA PHE A 454 23.07 -12.65 14.99
C PHE A 454 22.10 -13.83 15.10
N GLY A 455 20.81 -13.69 14.77
CA GLY A 455 19.90 -14.84 14.66
C GLY A 455 19.72 -15.72 15.91
N CYS A 456 20.22 -15.31 17.07
CA CYS A 456 20.19 -16.13 18.28
C CYS A 456 18.88 -15.95 19.07
N CYS A 457 18.30 -17.07 19.51
CA CYS A 457 17.37 -17.09 20.65
C CYS A 457 18.12 -16.61 21.90
N VAL A 458 18.01 -15.33 22.23
CA VAL A 458 18.57 -14.80 23.48
C VAL A 458 17.57 -15.08 24.59
N SER A 459 17.84 -16.11 25.40
CA SER A 459 17.23 -16.24 26.73
C SER A 459 17.68 -15.04 27.58
N VAL A 460 16.75 -14.40 28.28
CA VAL A 460 17.08 -13.41 29.32
C VAL A 460 17.81 -14.16 30.43
N GLN A 461 19.14 -14.20 30.38
CA GLN A 461 19.96 -14.59 31.53
C GLN A 461 20.23 -13.34 32.36
N ASP A 462 19.74 -13.38 33.60
CA ASP A 462 20.04 -12.41 34.64
C ASP A 462 21.57 -12.29 34.83
N PHE A 463 22.14 -11.16 34.37
CA PHE A 463 23.44 -10.70 34.86
C PHE A 463 23.26 -9.98 36.21
N THR A 464 22.77 -10.73 37.20
CA THR A 464 23.02 -10.39 38.61
C THR A 464 23.60 -11.64 39.25
N GLY A 465 24.82 -11.55 39.77
CA GLY A 465 25.56 -12.67 40.36
C GLY A 465 24.97 -13.16 41.69
N ARG A 466 23.70 -13.55 41.72
CA ARG A 466 23.06 -14.32 42.79
C ARG A 466 22.09 -15.32 42.18
N GLY A 467 22.45 -16.60 42.30
CA GLY A 467 21.65 -17.70 41.79
C GLY A 467 20.24 -17.72 42.38
N SER A 468 19.26 -17.60 41.50
CA SER A 468 17.92 -18.18 41.66
C SER A 468 17.22 -18.16 40.31
N GLN A 469 17.11 -19.33 39.67
CA GLN A 469 16.32 -19.52 38.45
C GLN A 469 14.84 -19.25 38.73
N LYS A 470 14.23 -18.34 37.99
CA LYS A 470 12.77 -18.32 37.79
C LYS A 470 12.50 -18.40 36.30
N TYR A 471 11.97 -19.55 35.89
CA TYR A 471 11.40 -19.76 34.56
C TYR A 471 10.08 -18.99 34.48
N LEU A 472 9.93 -18.10 33.50
CA LEU A 472 8.60 -17.74 32.99
C LEU A 472 8.35 -18.66 31.79
N ALA A 473 7.54 -19.69 32.01
CA ALA A 473 7.03 -20.53 30.93
C ALA A 473 5.99 -19.73 30.12
N CYS A 474 5.99 -19.93 28.80
CA CYS A 474 4.87 -19.64 27.91
C CYS A 474 3.77 -20.68 28.12
#